data_AF-A0A920H805-F1
#
_entry.id   AF-A0A920H805-F1
#
_cell.length_a   1.000
_cell.length_b   1.000
_cell.length_c   1.000
_cell.angle_alpha   90.00
_cell.angle_beta   90.00
_cell.angle_gamma   90.00
#
_symmetry.space_group_name_H-M   'P 1'
#
loop_
_entity.id
_entity.type
_entity.pdbx_description
1 polymer ?
#
loop_
_entity_poly.entity_id
_entity_poly.type
_entity_poly.pdbx_seq_one_letter_code
_entity_poly.pdbx_strand_id
1 'polypeptide(L)' 'MFVWAKIPDKYASLGSLEFSKILLKESEVAVSPGIGFGTNGDNHVRFSLIENEQRIKQAVKNIKKII' A
#
# COMPACT_ATOMS: atom_id res chain seq x y z
N MET A 1 1.09 14.09 6.44
CA MET A 1 2.30 13.24 6.54
C MET A 1 2.01 11.93 5.83
N PHE A 2 2.28 11.86 4.53
CA PHE A 2 1.88 10.73 3.71
C PHE A 2 2.92 10.41 2.65
N VAL A 3 2.99 9.13 2.29
CA VAL A 3 3.70 8.68 1.10
C VAL A 3 2.66 8.14 0.12
N TRP A 4 2.58 8.76 -1.05
CA TRP A 4 1.83 8.21 -2.17
C TRP A 4 2.76 7.31 -2.98
N ALA A 5 2.48 6.01 -2.95
CA ALA A 5 3.30 5.00 -3.60
C ALA A 5 2.56 4.46 -4.81
N LYS A 6 3.20 4.52 -5.98
CA LYS A 6 2.69 3.88 -7.19
C LYS A 6 2.65 2.37 -6.98
N ILE A 7 1.57 1.73 -7.45
CA ILE A 7 1.44 0.28 -7.42
C ILE A 7 2.52 -0.34 -8.34
N PRO A 8 3.26 -1.37 -7.91
CA PRO A 8 4.25 -2.05 -8.75
C PRO A 8 3.62 -2.61 -10.04
N ASP A 9 4.36 -2.61 -11.14
CA ASP A 9 3.81 -2.97 -12.47
C ASP A 9 3.19 -4.38 -12.50
N LYS A 10 3.75 -5.35 -11.74
CA LYS A 10 3.20 -6.71 -11.62
C LYS A 10 1.80 -6.78 -10.97
N TYR A 11 1.37 -5.71 -10.29
CA TYR A 11 0.06 -5.57 -9.66
C TYR A 11 -0.78 -4.45 -10.27
N ALA A 12 -0.27 -3.73 -11.28
CA ALA A 12 -0.95 -2.56 -11.83
C ALA A 12 -2.35 -2.86 -12.38
N SER A 13 -2.56 -4.06 -12.93
CA SER A 13 -3.86 -4.50 -13.45
C SER A 13 -4.93 -4.74 -12.38
N LEU A 14 -4.55 -4.83 -11.10
CA LEU A 14 -5.49 -5.06 -10.00
C LEU A 14 -6.20 -3.78 -9.53
N GLY A 15 -5.60 -2.62 -9.80
CA GLY A 15 -6.02 -1.36 -9.20
C GLY A 15 -5.73 -1.29 -7.69
N SER A 16 -6.00 -0.14 -7.10
CA SER A 16 -5.59 0.18 -5.73
C SER A 16 -6.37 -0.56 -4.66
N LEU A 17 -7.63 -0.88 -4.91
CA LEU A 17 -8.49 -1.56 -3.94
C LEU A 17 -8.03 -3.00 -3.70
N GLU A 18 -7.89 -3.78 -4.77
CA GLU A 18 -7.47 -5.18 -4.66
C GLU A 18 -6.02 -5.29 -4.21
N PHE A 19 -5.13 -4.40 -4.67
CA PHE A 19 -3.76 -4.37 -4.16
C PHE A 19 -3.70 -4.06 -2.65
N SER A 20 -4.54 -3.15 -2.13
CA SER A 20 -4.61 -2.86 -0.70
C SER A 20 -5.07 -4.08 0.12
N LYS A 21 -5.98 -4.89 -0.41
CA LYS A 21 -6.40 -6.16 0.22
C LYS A 21 -5.26 -7.17 0.28
N ILE A 22 -4.45 -7.29 -0.78
CA ILE A 22 -3.25 -8.14 -0.79
C ILE A 22 -2.26 -7.69 0.28
N LEU A 23 -1.96 -6.39 0.37
CA LEU A 23 -1.07 -5.87 1.41
C LEU A 23 -1.58 -6.20 2.81
N LEU A 24 -2.88 -6.02 3.05
CA LEU A 24 -3.48 -6.33 4.35
C LEU A 24 -3.39 -7.83 4.67
N LYS A 25 -3.76 -8.70 3.73
CA LYS A 25 -3.85 -10.14 3.96
C LYS A 25 -2.49 -10.83 4.00
N GLU A 26 -1.60 -10.50 3.08
CA GLU A 26 -0.34 -11.23 2.87
C GLU A 26 0.85 -10.56 3.57
N SER A 27 0.76 -9.26 3.89
CA SER A 27 1.84 -8.54 4.59
C SER A 27 1.44 -7.93 5.93
N GLU A 28 0.17 -8.07 6.34
CA GLU A 28 -0.35 -7.49 7.58
C GLU A 28 -0.20 -5.96 7.64
N VAL A 29 -0.20 -5.29 6.47
CA VAL A 29 -0.07 -3.83 6.37
C VAL A 29 -1.33 -3.23 5.77
N ALA A 30 -2.05 -2.43 6.57
CA ALA A 30 -3.18 -1.65 6.10
C ALA A 30 -2.70 -0.36 5.41
N VAL A 31 -3.21 -0.09 4.21
CA VAL A 31 -2.99 1.14 3.45
C VAL A 31 -4.32 1.72 2.97
N SER A 32 -4.35 3.00 2.61
CA SER A 32 -5.54 3.56 1.96
C SER A 32 -5.47 3.32 0.43
N PRO A 33 -6.49 2.74 -0.21
CA PRO A 33 -6.54 2.57 -1.65
C PRO A 33 -6.72 3.94 -2.32
N GLY A 34 -5.93 4.22 -3.36
CA GLY A 34 -5.93 5.50 -4.06
C GLY A 34 -7.26 5.87 -4.73
N ILE A 35 -8.05 4.89 -5.16
CA ILE A 35 -9.40 5.09 -5.72
C ILE A 35 -10.34 5.81 -4.74
N GLY A 36 -10.13 5.65 -3.43
CA GLY A 36 -10.88 6.38 -2.40
C GLY A 36 -10.67 7.89 -2.42
N PHE A 37 -9.66 8.38 -3.16
CA PHE A 37 -9.35 9.80 -3.36
C PHE A 37 -9.65 10.29 -4.78
N GLY A 38 -10.30 9.46 -5.61
CA GLY A 38 -10.64 9.77 -7.00
C GLY A 38 -10.05 8.75 -7.99
N THR A 39 -10.66 8.64 -9.18
CA THR A 39 -10.30 7.66 -10.21
C THR A 39 -8.84 7.78 -10.68
N ASN A 40 -8.31 9.02 -10.74
CA ASN A 40 -6.91 9.27 -11.09
C ASN A 40 -5.91 8.73 -10.05
N GLY A 41 -6.37 8.36 -8.86
CA GLY A 41 -5.54 7.78 -7.80
C GLY A 41 -5.46 6.26 -7.84
N ASP A 42 -6.22 5.57 -8.70
CA ASP A 42 -6.36 4.10 -8.63
C ASP A 42 -5.07 3.31 -8.97
N ASN A 43 -4.07 3.99 -9.50
CA ASN A 43 -2.72 3.43 -9.70
C ASN A 43 -1.77 3.64 -8.50
N HIS A 44 -2.26 4.18 -7.38
CA HIS A 44 -1.48 4.43 -6.16
C HIS A 44 -2.15 3.89 -4.91
N VAL A 45 -1.35 3.69 -3.87
CA VAL A 45 -1.80 3.52 -2.49
C VAL A 45 -1.15 4.58 -1.61
N ARG A 46 -1.81 4.92 -0.51
CA ARG A 46 -1.32 5.92 0.44
C ARG A 46 -0.92 5.27 1.76
N PHE A 47 0.30 5.55 2.18
CA PHE A 47 0.81 5.26 3.51
C PHE A 47 0.72 6.51 4.39
N SER A 48 0.28 6.33 5.64
CA SER A 48 0.29 7.35 6.67
C SER A 48 1.47 7.10 7.61
N LEU A 49 2.30 8.12 7.85
CA LEU A 49 3.45 8.02 8.76
C LEU A 49 3.00 8.29 10.21
N ILE A 50 2.13 7.41 10.72
CA ILE A 50 1.47 7.54 12.05
C ILE A 50 1.96 6.51 13.06
N GLU A 51 2.80 5.58 12.62
CA GLU A 51 3.40 4.51 13.43
C GLU A 51 4.85 4.86 13.75
N ASN A 52 5.40 4.24 14.80
CA ASN A 52 6.81 4.43 15.15
C ASN A 52 7.77 3.74 14.16
N GLU A 53 9.06 4.10 14.22
CA GLU A 53 10.07 3.60 13.27
C GLU A 53 10.21 2.07 13.29
N GLN A 54 10.04 1.42 14.45
CA GLN A 54 10.12 -0.04 14.57
C GLN A 54 8.97 -0.71 13.80
N ARG A 55 7.74 -0.20 13.96
CA ARG A 55 6.54 -0.67 13.25
C ARG A 55 6.64 -0.42 11.74
N ILE A 56 7.16 0.75 11.33
CA ILE A 56 7.41 1.05 9.91
C ILE A 56 8.44 0.07 9.32
N LYS A 57 9.55 -0.21 10.02
CA LYS A 57 10.54 -1.20 9.57
C LYS A 57 9.95 -2.60 9.45
N GLN A 58 9.05 -2.99 10.36
CA GLN A 58 8.34 -4.26 10.28
C GLN A 58 7.44 -4.33 9.05
N ALA A 59 6.64 -3.28 8.80
CA ALA A 59 5.79 -3.19 7.62
C ALA A 59 6.60 -3.32 6.32
N VAL A 60 7.73 -2.62 6.21
CA VAL A 60 8.64 -2.72 5.05
C VAL A 60 9.16 -4.15 4.86
N LYS A 61 9.57 -4.83 5.94
CA LYS A 61 10.03 -6.23 5.88
C LYS A 61 8.95 -7.19 5.42
N ASN A 62 7.70 -7.01 5.89
CA ASN A 62 6.59 -7.86 5.48
C ASN A 62 6.22 -7.64 4.02
N ILE A 63 6.11 -6.38 3.58
CA ILE A 63 5.80 -6.04 2.19
C ILE A 63 6.86 -6.64 1.25
N LYS A 64 8.15 -6.53 1.60
CA LYS A 64 9.26 -7.09 0.80
C LYS A 64 9.14 -8.59 0.50
N LYS A 65 8.38 -9.36 1.27
CA LYS A 65 8.17 -10.80 1.02
C LYS A 65 7.22 -11.06 -0.16
N ILE A 66 6.42 -10.08 -0.55
CA ILE A 66 5.38 -10.24 -1.58
C ILE A 66 5.62 -9.38 -2.83
N ILE A 67 6.35 -8.26 -2.74
CA ILE A 67 6.72 -7.42 -3.90
C ILE A 67 8.04 -7.82 -4.55
#